data_AF-A0A9D1SUL0-F1
#
_entry.id   AF-A0A9D1SUL0-F1
#
_cell.length_a   1.000
_cell.length_b   1.000
_cell.length_c   1.000
_cell.angle_alpha   90.00
_cell.angle_beta   90.00
_cell.angle_gamma   90.00
#
_symmetry.space_group_name_H-M   'P 1'
#
loop_
_entity.id
_entity.type
_entity.pdbx_description
1 polymer ?
#
loop_
_entity_poly.entity_id
_entity_poly.type
_entity_poly.pdbx_seq_one_letter_code
_entity_poly.pdbx_strand_id
1 'polypeptide(L)'
;MSDVTLNDGDRATTDKAGTVTKRETGEENYNVMFSDGILYLRNATIVASSGNHGINANGDITIDISGTNSVTGGSNSQGAEEASDGIFATGDILITSTFDSNGDSLTAAGGAATYSGGIYSSGGDVTINGDVEKIIAKGETAASGSVGIGAEAGNVIINGGTVEATGNEATTNGASNGIWAAGDEAGEIYINGGSVTANGGKAVNGDGICAENHIRINTTGNVKANGGEGKHSNGICSGSGDISINANIEAKAGKANTDSSGTESQTVRKGGHIVGTDNNSSVGISAEGGAVSVNGGTVVANGSEALDNNGVSDGIRAAEGITIKDGAVSAAGDKAKYSGGIFSEAGDVIIEGGKVSSSGGHASGENSGSVGIGSDTGSVNISGGSVETEGCCADGTDSVSDGIRAYEDIIISGGSVFAESQRYTVEADPSGYSGGIFSEAGDVIISGDSTDVTALGGEGSDGSVGISAMNGNAIIKGGVVLAFGAESKGETYGIYASDVIASPAQGKMIAAETGSDIEIDSTGTISVIGAAAIEGSPFKTETSMGKSFGPVFHSYTADVTDVTPGTDDPAGKDDTTKGKAGTPGTGDDFNAAPMIALMALAAAAGGIVVYGTRKKHRA
;
A
#
# COMPACT_ATOMS: atom_id res chain seq x y z
N MET A 1 -23.12 -22.72 -35.64
CA MET A 1 -24.56 -22.45 -35.42
C MET A 1 -24.80 -20.99 -35.78
N SER A 2 -26.03 -20.47 -35.74
CA SER A 2 -26.29 -19.04 -35.98
C SER A 2 -26.62 -18.34 -34.65
N ASP A 3 -26.32 -17.05 -34.56
CA ASP A 3 -26.63 -16.24 -33.37
C ASP A 3 -28.15 -16.23 -33.08
N VAL A 4 -28.50 -16.09 -31.80
CA VAL A 4 -29.88 -16.00 -31.33
C VAL A 4 -30.17 -14.58 -30.88
N THR A 5 -30.96 -13.83 -31.66
CA THR A 5 -31.40 -12.48 -31.29
C THR A 5 -32.68 -12.54 -30.46
N LEU A 6 -32.69 -12.08 -29.21
CA LEU A 6 -33.92 -11.97 -28.40
C LEU A 6 -34.51 -10.56 -28.53
N ASN A 7 -35.80 -10.47 -28.86
CA ASN A 7 -36.57 -9.23 -28.80
C ASN A 7 -37.41 -9.20 -27.52
N ASP A 8 -38.00 -8.05 -27.24
CA ASP A 8 -38.89 -7.87 -26.09
C ASP A 8 -40.01 -8.93 -26.06
N GLY A 9 -40.14 -9.62 -24.93
CA GLY A 9 -41.05 -10.75 -24.71
C GLY A 9 -40.52 -12.12 -25.17
N ASP A 10 -39.35 -12.19 -25.83
CA ASP A 10 -38.78 -13.47 -26.27
C ASP A 10 -38.29 -14.30 -25.07
N ARG A 11 -38.49 -15.63 -25.19
CA ARG A 11 -38.05 -16.63 -24.20
C ARG A 11 -37.12 -17.64 -24.87
N ALA A 12 -36.16 -18.17 -24.11
CA ALA A 12 -35.24 -19.20 -24.56
C ALA A 12 -34.90 -20.21 -23.44
N THR A 13 -34.46 -21.39 -23.87
CA THR A 13 -33.84 -22.40 -23.00
C THR A 13 -32.37 -22.59 -23.35
N THR A 14 -31.56 -22.93 -22.35
CA THR A 14 -30.19 -23.36 -22.56
C THR A 14 -30.00 -24.84 -22.23
N ASP A 15 -29.14 -25.52 -22.97
CA ASP A 15 -28.68 -26.86 -22.62
C ASP A 15 -27.36 -26.82 -21.81
N LYS A 16 -26.87 -28.00 -21.41
CA LYS A 16 -25.61 -28.14 -20.65
C LYS A 16 -24.36 -27.72 -21.45
N ALA A 17 -24.45 -27.65 -22.77
CA ALA A 17 -23.35 -27.23 -23.63
C ALA A 17 -23.35 -25.72 -23.90
N GLY A 18 -24.36 -25.00 -23.40
CA GLY A 18 -24.50 -23.57 -23.58
C GLY A 18 -25.28 -23.15 -24.81
N THR A 19 -25.94 -24.09 -25.50
CA THR A 19 -26.72 -23.80 -26.70
C THR A 19 -28.02 -23.11 -26.31
N VAL A 20 -28.25 -21.90 -26.84
CA VAL A 20 -29.51 -21.16 -26.66
C VAL A 20 -30.53 -21.57 -27.73
N THR A 21 -31.74 -21.93 -27.31
CA THR A 21 -32.85 -22.26 -28.23
C THR A 21 -34.07 -21.40 -27.89
N LYS A 22 -34.54 -20.58 -28.85
CA LYS A 22 -35.78 -19.81 -28.69
C LYS A 22 -36.98 -20.73 -28.45
N ARG A 23 -37.90 -20.25 -27.62
CA ARG A 23 -39.18 -20.88 -27.33
C ARG A 23 -40.30 -20.10 -27.99
N GLU A 24 -41.43 -20.75 -28.20
CA GLU A 24 -42.64 -20.05 -28.66
C GLU A 24 -43.17 -19.11 -27.56
N THR A 25 -43.80 -18.01 -27.98
CA THR A 25 -44.39 -17.03 -27.07
C THR A 25 -45.40 -17.70 -26.12
N GLY A 26 -45.22 -17.54 -24.81
CA GLY A 26 -46.10 -18.12 -23.79
C GLY A 26 -45.66 -19.48 -23.22
N GLU A 27 -44.53 -20.06 -23.67
CA GLU A 27 -43.97 -21.23 -23.00
C GLU A 27 -43.37 -20.85 -21.64
N GLU A 28 -43.83 -21.51 -20.56
CA GLU A 28 -43.36 -21.27 -19.19
C GLU A 28 -42.01 -21.98 -18.87
N ASN A 29 -41.57 -22.92 -19.71
CA ASN A 29 -40.27 -23.56 -19.54
C ASN A 29 -39.18 -22.77 -20.28
N TYR A 30 -38.62 -21.78 -19.57
CA TYR A 30 -37.51 -20.95 -20.02
C TYR A 30 -36.55 -20.72 -18.86
N ASN A 31 -35.28 -20.50 -19.20
CA ASN A 31 -34.28 -20.00 -18.26
C ASN A 31 -33.56 -18.74 -18.75
N VAL A 32 -33.96 -18.24 -19.92
CA VAL A 32 -33.56 -16.94 -20.46
C VAL A 32 -34.82 -16.22 -20.97
N MET A 33 -34.99 -14.96 -20.60
CA MET A 33 -36.10 -14.12 -21.09
C MET A 33 -35.61 -12.69 -21.26
N PHE A 34 -35.98 -12.03 -22.36
CA PHE A 34 -35.77 -10.59 -22.50
C PHE A 34 -37.13 -9.91 -22.47
N SER A 35 -37.36 -9.03 -21.49
CA SER A 35 -38.64 -8.32 -21.32
C SER A 35 -38.41 -6.98 -20.66
N ASP A 36 -39.05 -5.94 -21.18
CA ASP A 36 -39.03 -4.57 -20.66
C ASP A 36 -37.61 -4.01 -20.50
N GLY A 37 -36.71 -4.37 -21.43
CA GLY A 37 -35.30 -3.96 -21.41
C GLY A 37 -34.41 -4.74 -20.44
N ILE A 38 -34.93 -5.77 -19.77
CA ILE A 38 -34.20 -6.61 -18.82
C ILE A 38 -34.00 -8.01 -19.39
N LEU A 39 -32.75 -8.49 -19.35
CA LEU A 39 -32.40 -9.88 -19.64
C LEU A 39 -32.39 -10.68 -18.33
N TYR A 40 -33.35 -11.59 -18.19
CA TYR A 40 -33.45 -12.49 -17.05
C TYR A 40 -32.68 -13.78 -17.34
N LEU A 41 -31.76 -14.16 -16.44
CA LEU A 41 -31.01 -15.42 -16.49
C LEU A 41 -31.34 -16.27 -15.27
N ARG A 42 -31.74 -17.53 -15.46
CA ARG A 42 -32.22 -18.40 -14.37
C ARG A 42 -31.61 -19.80 -14.40
N ASN A 43 -30.43 -19.99 -13.82
CA ASN A 43 -29.62 -21.20 -14.06
C ASN A 43 -29.35 -21.40 -15.56
N ALA A 44 -28.98 -20.31 -16.24
CA ALA A 44 -28.68 -20.30 -17.66
C ALA A 44 -27.19 -20.61 -17.90
N THR A 45 -26.92 -21.35 -18.97
CA THR A 45 -25.57 -21.58 -19.50
C THR A 45 -25.57 -21.11 -20.95
N ILE A 46 -24.76 -20.11 -21.30
CA ILE A 46 -24.69 -19.54 -22.64
C ILE A 46 -23.25 -19.66 -23.12
N VAL A 47 -23.05 -20.25 -24.30
CA VAL A 47 -21.73 -20.35 -24.94
C VAL A 47 -21.87 -19.93 -26.39
N ALA A 48 -21.16 -18.88 -26.79
CA ALA A 48 -21.09 -18.47 -28.18
C ALA A 48 -20.24 -19.48 -28.98
N SER A 49 -20.84 -20.12 -29.97
CA SER A 49 -20.18 -21.15 -30.79
C SER A 49 -19.60 -20.62 -32.12
N SER A 50 -19.97 -19.40 -32.50
CA SER A 50 -19.54 -18.71 -33.74
C SER A 50 -19.57 -17.19 -33.66
N GLY A 51 -20.20 -16.62 -32.63
CA GLY A 51 -20.22 -15.18 -32.38
C GLY A 51 -19.07 -14.77 -31.47
N ASN A 52 -18.75 -13.48 -31.50
CA ASN A 52 -17.68 -12.89 -30.70
C ASN A 52 -18.01 -12.92 -29.21
N HIS A 53 -19.18 -12.41 -28.81
CA HIS A 53 -19.56 -12.29 -27.40
C HIS A 53 -20.63 -13.32 -27.00
N GLY A 54 -20.64 -13.73 -25.73
CA GLY A 54 -21.68 -14.63 -25.18
C GLY A 54 -23.04 -13.94 -25.13
N ILE A 55 -23.07 -12.69 -24.64
CA ILE A 55 -24.18 -11.75 -24.73
C ILE A 55 -23.66 -10.46 -25.39
N ASN A 56 -24.38 -9.94 -26.38
CA ASN A 56 -24.06 -8.70 -27.06
C ASN A 56 -25.28 -7.77 -27.05
N ALA A 57 -25.13 -6.57 -26.47
CA ALA A 57 -26.14 -5.52 -26.46
C ALA A 57 -25.66 -4.26 -27.22
N ASN A 58 -26.42 -3.84 -28.23
CA ASN A 58 -26.22 -2.57 -28.93
C ASN A 58 -26.93 -1.42 -28.18
N GLY A 59 -26.37 -1.03 -27.04
CA GLY A 59 -26.91 -0.03 -26.12
C GLY A 59 -26.79 -0.52 -24.69
N ASP A 60 -27.63 0.02 -23.81
CA ASP A 60 -27.66 -0.37 -22.41
C ASP A 60 -28.31 -1.76 -22.22
N ILE A 61 -27.89 -2.48 -21.19
CA ILE A 61 -28.47 -3.75 -20.80
C ILE A 61 -28.53 -3.90 -19.27
N THR A 62 -29.71 -4.25 -18.77
CA THR A 62 -29.86 -4.76 -17.40
C THR A 62 -29.97 -6.27 -17.44
N ILE A 63 -29.19 -6.96 -16.63
CA ILE A 63 -29.20 -8.42 -16.48
C ILE A 63 -29.63 -8.75 -15.04
N ASP A 64 -30.79 -9.38 -14.92
CA ASP A 64 -31.33 -9.84 -13.65
C ASP A 64 -31.12 -11.36 -13.53
N ILE A 65 -30.31 -11.76 -12.55
CA ILE A 65 -29.88 -13.14 -12.39
C ILE A 65 -30.62 -13.83 -11.26
N SER A 66 -30.84 -15.13 -11.43
CA SER A 66 -31.23 -16.05 -10.36
C SER A 66 -30.58 -17.42 -10.53
N GLY A 67 -30.22 -18.05 -9.42
CA GLY A 67 -29.41 -19.26 -9.37
C GLY A 67 -27.99 -19.07 -9.94
N THR A 68 -27.40 -20.15 -10.46
CA THR A 68 -26.03 -20.14 -10.98
C THR A 68 -26.02 -20.02 -12.50
N ASN A 69 -25.55 -18.89 -12.99
CA ASN A 69 -25.52 -18.57 -14.41
C ASN A 69 -24.09 -18.54 -14.95
N SER A 70 -23.92 -18.91 -16.22
CA SER A 70 -22.63 -18.83 -16.91
C SER A 70 -22.80 -18.34 -18.34
N VAL A 71 -21.94 -17.40 -18.75
CA VAL A 71 -21.91 -16.82 -20.10
C VAL A 71 -20.48 -16.85 -20.61
N THR A 72 -20.26 -17.42 -21.79
CA THR A 72 -18.94 -17.58 -22.38
C THR A 72 -18.89 -17.05 -23.82
N GLY A 73 -17.95 -16.16 -24.08
CA GLY A 73 -17.62 -15.64 -25.41
C GLY A 73 -17.07 -16.72 -26.33
N GLY A 74 -17.17 -16.49 -27.64
CA GLY A 74 -16.74 -17.46 -28.64
C GLY A 74 -15.24 -17.37 -28.90
N SER A 75 -14.64 -18.43 -29.43
CA SER A 75 -13.26 -18.32 -29.94
C SER A 75 -13.28 -17.74 -31.35
N ASN A 76 -12.53 -16.67 -31.58
CA ASN A 76 -12.33 -16.15 -32.92
C ASN A 76 -10.84 -16.20 -33.30
N SER A 77 -10.56 -16.76 -34.48
CA SER A 77 -9.21 -16.98 -35.00
C SER A 77 -8.95 -16.21 -36.30
N GLN A 78 -9.83 -15.28 -36.69
CA GLN A 78 -9.90 -14.73 -38.05
C GLN A 78 -10.03 -13.20 -38.12
N GLY A 79 -9.13 -12.40 -37.53
CA GLY A 79 -9.07 -10.98 -37.87
C GLY A 79 -8.35 -10.07 -36.88
N ALA A 80 -7.92 -8.90 -37.37
CA ALA A 80 -7.10 -7.94 -36.63
C ALA A 80 -7.86 -7.09 -35.59
N GLU A 81 -9.18 -7.22 -35.45
CA GLU A 81 -10.01 -6.32 -34.61
C GLU A 81 -11.17 -7.02 -33.84
N GLU A 82 -11.08 -8.33 -33.56
CA GLU A 82 -12.20 -9.05 -32.94
C GLU A 82 -12.00 -9.21 -31.43
N ALA A 83 -12.91 -8.62 -30.65
CA ALA A 83 -13.05 -8.84 -29.22
C ALA A 83 -13.95 -10.06 -28.97
N SER A 84 -13.75 -10.78 -27.87
CA SER A 84 -14.60 -11.87 -27.44
C SER A 84 -14.85 -11.78 -25.94
N ASP A 85 -16.05 -11.33 -25.60
CA ASP A 85 -16.43 -11.08 -24.21
C ASP A 85 -17.50 -12.05 -23.73
N GLY A 86 -17.54 -12.35 -22.44
CA GLY A 86 -18.69 -13.02 -21.84
C GLY A 86 -19.93 -12.17 -22.06
N ILE A 87 -19.88 -10.93 -21.59
CA ILE A 87 -20.95 -9.94 -21.76
C ILE A 87 -20.34 -8.66 -22.35
N PHE A 88 -20.90 -8.20 -23.45
CA PHE A 88 -20.52 -6.96 -24.12
C PHE A 88 -21.73 -6.04 -24.30
N ALA A 89 -21.52 -4.75 -24.06
CA ALA A 89 -22.48 -3.71 -24.40
C ALA A 89 -21.79 -2.47 -24.96
N THR A 90 -22.46 -1.76 -25.88
CA THR A 90 -21.98 -0.44 -26.32
C THR A 90 -22.41 0.70 -25.40
N GLY A 91 -23.33 0.44 -24.46
CA GLY A 91 -23.79 1.36 -23.42
C GLY A 91 -23.63 0.74 -22.03
N ASP A 92 -24.47 1.11 -21.08
CA ASP A 92 -24.34 0.68 -19.69
C ASP A 92 -24.64 -0.82 -19.50
N ILE A 93 -23.91 -1.46 -18.59
CA ILE A 93 -24.21 -2.81 -18.11
C ILE A 93 -24.59 -2.72 -16.63
N LEU A 94 -25.80 -3.14 -16.29
CA LEU A 94 -26.23 -3.31 -14.90
C LEU A 94 -26.51 -4.79 -14.61
N ILE A 95 -25.86 -5.35 -13.58
CA ILE A 95 -26.13 -6.70 -13.09
C ILE A 95 -26.77 -6.64 -11.72
N THR A 96 -27.91 -7.31 -11.56
CA THR A 96 -28.75 -7.31 -10.35
C THR A 96 -29.32 -8.71 -10.08
N SER A 97 -29.78 -8.97 -8.86
CA SER A 97 -30.62 -10.12 -8.50
C SER A 97 -31.84 -9.62 -7.73
N THR A 98 -33.02 -9.64 -8.36
CA THR A 98 -34.25 -9.15 -7.72
C THR A 98 -35.14 -10.24 -7.14
N PHE A 99 -34.92 -11.51 -7.50
CA PHE A 99 -35.85 -12.60 -7.20
C PHE A 99 -35.47 -13.51 -6.01
N ASP A 100 -34.18 -13.66 -5.68
CA ASP A 100 -33.73 -14.44 -4.49
C ASP A 100 -32.21 -14.22 -4.24
N SER A 101 -31.81 -13.23 -3.44
CA SER A 101 -30.40 -12.84 -3.28
C SER A 101 -29.50 -13.87 -2.57
N ASN A 102 -29.97 -15.09 -2.30
CA ASN A 102 -29.21 -16.15 -1.64
C ASN A 102 -28.72 -17.19 -2.66
N GLY A 103 -27.47 -17.06 -3.09
CA GLY A 103 -26.72 -17.99 -3.92
C GLY A 103 -26.60 -17.56 -5.38
N ASP A 104 -27.19 -16.42 -5.73
CA ASP A 104 -27.25 -15.92 -7.09
C ASP A 104 -25.86 -15.53 -7.59
N SER A 105 -25.45 -16.22 -8.65
CA SER A 105 -24.10 -16.12 -9.17
C SER A 105 -24.07 -16.05 -10.68
N LEU A 106 -23.10 -15.31 -11.20
CA LEU A 106 -22.83 -15.21 -12.61
C LEU A 106 -21.33 -15.37 -12.87
N THR A 107 -20.99 -16.32 -13.74
CA THR A 107 -19.66 -16.43 -14.32
C THR A 107 -19.69 -15.94 -15.76
N ALA A 108 -19.00 -14.84 -16.05
CA ALA A 108 -18.85 -14.30 -17.40
C ALA A 108 -17.39 -14.45 -17.84
N ALA A 109 -17.16 -15.18 -18.94
CA ALA A 109 -15.82 -15.43 -19.46
C ALA A 109 -15.74 -15.02 -20.92
N GLY A 110 -14.70 -14.29 -21.29
CA GLY A 110 -14.35 -14.04 -22.68
C GLY A 110 -13.92 -15.33 -23.39
N GLY A 111 -13.67 -15.23 -24.69
CA GLY A 111 -13.08 -16.30 -25.48
C GLY A 111 -11.69 -15.92 -26.01
N ALA A 112 -11.05 -16.88 -26.68
CA ALA A 112 -9.77 -16.64 -27.35
C ALA A 112 -9.97 -15.69 -28.54
N ALA A 113 -9.39 -14.49 -28.47
CA ALA A 113 -9.51 -13.45 -29.48
C ALA A 113 -8.37 -12.40 -29.34
N THR A 114 -8.45 -11.29 -30.07
CA THR A 114 -7.48 -10.18 -29.92
C THR A 114 -7.68 -9.47 -28.59
N TYR A 115 -8.94 -9.27 -28.21
CA TYR A 115 -9.34 -8.75 -26.90
C TYR A 115 -10.30 -9.73 -26.23
N SER A 116 -10.17 -9.93 -24.92
CA SER A 116 -11.02 -10.85 -24.18
C SER A 116 -11.49 -10.24 -22.87
N GLY A 117 -12.79 -10.08 -22.69
CA GLY A 117 -13.41 -9.52 -21.51
C GLY A 117 -14.33 -10.50 -20.79
N GLY A 118 -14.34 -10.50 -19.47
CA GLY A 118 -15.44 -11.15 -18.74
C GLY A 118 -16.73 -10.37 -18.95
N ILE A 119 -16.73 -9.12 -18.49
CA ILE A 119 -17.83 -8.16 -18.62
C ILE A 119 -17.23 -6.85 -19.13
N TYR A 120 -17.71 -6.34 -20.26
CA TYR A 120 -17.10 -5.19 -20.91
C TYR A 120 -18.13 -4.23 -21.51
N SER A 121 -18.02 -2.94 -21.17
CA SER A 121 -18.71 -1.87 -21.88
C SER A 121 -17.73 -1.02 -22.68
N SER A 122 -18.06 -0.75 -23.96
CA SER A 122 -17.23 0.15 -24.79
C SER A 122 -17.65 1.62 -24.72
N GLY A 123 -18.80 1.93 -24.12
CA GLY A 123 -19.37 3.29 -24.19
C GLY A 123 -20.13 3.76 -22.95
N GLY A 124 -20.25 2.92 -21.93
CA GLY A 124 -20.97 3.23 -20.70
C GLY A 124 -20.36 2.58 -19.47
N ASP A 125 -21.09 2.64 -18.38
CA ASP A 125 -20.66 2.13 -17.09
C ASP A 125 -20.86 0.62 -16.99
N VAL A 126 -20.05 -0.04 -16.16
CA VAL A 126 -20.32 -1.41 -15.69
C VAL A 126 -20.65 -1.36 -14.21
N THR A 127 -21.89 -1.67 -13.86
CA THR A 127 -22.40 -1.66 -12.49
C THR A 127 -22.77 -3.07 -12.01
N ILE A 128 -22.14 -3.50 -10.92
CA ILE A 128 -22.54 -4.68 -10.15
C ILE A 128 -23.33 -4.21 -8.93
N ASN A 129 -24.62 -4.51 -8.90
CA ASN A 129 -25.47 -4.09 -7.80
C ASN A 129 -25.23 -4.93 -6.53
N GLY A 130 -25.56 -4.35 -5.37
CA GLY A 130 -25.25 -4.97 -4.08
C GLY A 130 -26.14 -6.16 -3.70
N ASP A 131 -27.16 -6.47 -4.52
CA ASP A 131 -28.07 -7.61 -4.34
C ASP A 131 -27.55 -8.91 -4.98
N VAL A 132 -26.47 -8.84 -5.77
CA VAL A 132 -25.81 -10.01 -6.35
C VAL A 132 -24.86 -10.65 -5.33
N GLU A 133 -24.95 -11.97 -5.12
CA GLU A 133 -24.05 -12.66 -4.18
C GLU A 133 -22.64 -12.84 -4.76
N LYS A 134 -22.51 -13.31 -6.00
CA LYS A 134 -21.20 -13.58 -6.60
C LYS A 134 -21.10 -13.29 -8.09
N ILE A 135 -20.09 -12.51 -8.48
CA ILE A 135 -19.66 -12.34 -9.88
C ILE A 135 -18.27 -12.94 -10.05
N ILE A 136 -18.08 -13.72 -11.11
CA ILE A 136 -16.77 -14.15 -11.60
C ILE A 136 -16.65 -13.66 -13.03
N ALA A 137 -15.73 -12.74 -13.30
CA ALA A 137 -15.53 -12.15 -14.62
C ALA A 137 -14.09 -12.38 -15.09
N LYS A 138 -13.92 -13.03 -16.25
CA LYS A 138 -12.61 -13.46 -16.74
C LYS A 138 -12.39 -13.06 -18.18
N GLY A 139 -11.35 -12.27 -18.43
CA GLY A 139 -10.71 -12.23 -19.73
C GLY A 139 -9.88 -13.50 -19.89
N GLU A 140 -10.04 -14.20 -21.01
CA GLU A 140 -9.19 -15.35 -21.33
C GLU A 140 -7.88 -14.89 -21.96
N THR A 141 -7.01 -15.84 -22.31
CA THR A 141 -5.79 -15.53 -23.07
C THR A 141 -6.14 -14.83 -24.38
N ALA A 142 -5.53 -13.68 -24.60
CA ALA A 142 -5.78 -12.82 -25.75
C ALA A 142 -4.48 -12.38 -26.43
N ALA A 143 -4.59 -11.87 -27.66
CA ALA A 143 -3.43 -11.29 -28.33
C ALA A 143 -3.02 -9.96 -27.67
N SER A 144 -3.94 -9.02 -27.53
CA SER A 144 -3.64 -7.63 -27.15
C SER A 144 -4.26 -7.19 -25.83
N GLY A 145 -5.38 -7.73 -25.40
CA GLY A 145 -6.01 -7.27 -24.15
C GLY A 145 -6.83 -8.34 -23.46
N SER A 146 -6.66 -8.48 -22.15
CA SER A 146 -7.47 -9.37 -21.32
C SER A 146 -8.00 -8.58 -20.12
N VAL A 147 -9.31 -8.61 -19.89
CA VAL A 147 -9.91 -7.86 -18.78
C VAL A 147 -10.97 -8.68 -18.07
N GLY A 148 -10.95 -8.70 -16.74
CA GLY A 148 -12.05 -9.29 -15.98
C GLY A 148 -13.33 -8.45 -16.16
N ILE A 149 -13.29 -7.22 -15.66
CA ILE A 149 -14.37 -6.23 -15.76
C ILE A 149 -13.82 -4.92 -16.33
N GLY A 150 -14.40 -4.41 -17.42
CA GLY A 150 -13.88 -3.24 -18.13
C GLY A 150 -14.94 -2.24 -18.58
N ALA A 151 -14.61 -0.95 -18.50
CA ALA A 151 -15.36 0.14 -19.11
C ALA A 151 -14.42 1.08 -19.90
N GLU A 152 -14.59 1.21 -21.22
CA GLU A 152 -13.66 2.00 -22.08
C GLU A 152 -13.90 3.51 -22.05
N ALA A 153 -15.15 3.93 -21.86
CA ALA A 153 -15.56 5.34 -21.84
C ALA A 153 -16.54 5.61 -20.70
N GLY A 154 -16.36 4.90 -19.59
CA GLY A 154 -17.28 4.85 -18.46
C GLY A 154 -16.58 4.40 -17.19
N ASN A 155 -17.37 4.19 -16.16
CA ASN A 155 -16.91 3.83 -14.83
C ASN A 155 -17.13 2.34 -14.56
N VAL A 156 -16.37 1.79 -13.62
CA VAL A 156 -16.71 0.51 -13.00
C VAL A 156 -17.21 0.75 -11.58
N ILE A 157 -18.43 0.29 -11.28
CA ILE A 157 -19.13 0.53 -10.02
C ILE A 157 -19.52 -0.80 -9.38
N ILE A 158 -18.97 -1.09 -8.19
CA ILE A 158 -19.26 -2.30 -7.42
C ILE A 158 -19.93 -1.89 -6.10
N ASN A 159 -21.22 -2.20 -5.97
CA ASN A 159 -22.03 -1.83 -4.79
C ASN A 159 -22.16 -2.97 -3.76
N GLY A 160 -21.73 -4.20 -4.08
CA GLY A 160 -21.79 -5.33 -3.16
C GLY A 160 -21.39 -6.66 -3.80
N GLY A 161 -21.71 -7.75 -3.10
CA GLY A 161 -21.37 -9.12 -3.53
C GLY A 161 -19.91 -9.51 -3.36
N THR A 162 -19.59 -10.73 -3.76
CA THR A 162 -18.21 -11.22 -3.95
C THR A 162 -17.87 -11.10 -5.43
N VAL A 163 -16.93 -10.24 -5.79
CA VAL A 163 -16.50 -10.03 -7.19
C VAL A 163 -15.10 -10.58 -7.37
N GLU A 164 -14.95 -11.55 -8.28
CA GLU A 164 -13.66 -12.09 -8.72
C GLU A 164 -13.44 -11.69 -10.17
N ALA A 165 -12.48 -10.81 -10.42
CA ALA A 165 -12.17 -10.30 -11.76
C ALA A 165 -10.74 -10.68 -12.16
N THR A 166 -10.55 -11.22 -13.36
CA THR A 166 -9.23 -11.67 -13.82
C THR A 166 -8.98 -11.28 -15.27
N GLY A 167 -7.91 -10.52 -15.50
CA GLY A 167 -7.22 -10.49 -16.78
C GLY A 167 -6.19 -11.63 -16.81
N ASN A 168 -6.19 -12.44 -17.87
CA ASN A 168 -5.31 -13.61 -17.96
C ASN A 168 -4.01 -13.26 -18.73
N GLU A 169 -3.65 -13.93 -19.82
CA GLU A 169 -2.44 -13.58 -20.57
C GLU A 169 -2.76 -12.71 -21.80
N ALA A 170 -2.00 -11.63 -22.01
CA ALA A 170 -1.97 -10.86 -23.24
C ALA A 170 -0.60 -11.00 -23.92
N THR A 171 -0.56 -11.57 -25.12
CA THR A 171 0.67 -12.12 -25.72
C THR A 171 1.46 -11.16 -26.61
N THR A 172 0.85 -10.06 -27.10
CA THR A 172 1.48 -9.08 -28.00
C THR A 172 1.30 -7.66 -27.47
N ASN A 173 2.32 -7.15 -26.77
CA ASN A 173 2.39 -5.77 -26.24
C ASN A 173 1.07 -5.29 -25.60
N GLY A 174 0.40 -6.19 -24.89
CA GLY A 174 -0.96 -5.99 -24.45
C GLY A 174 -1.09 -5.58 -22.99
N ALA A 175 -2.33 -5.41 -22.55
CA ALA A 175 -2.66 -5.19 -21.15
C ALA A 175 -3.55 -6.33 -20.62
N SER A 176 -3.38 -6.67 -19.35
CA SER A 176 -4.12 -7.73 -18.70
C SER A 176 -4.54 -7.32 -17.30
N ASN A 177 -5.76 -6.79 -17.19
CA ASN A 177 -6.23 -6.15 -15.97
C ASN A 177 -7.36 -6.93 -15.31
N GLY A 178 -7.37 -7.02 -13.98
CA GLY A 178 -8.51 -7.56 -13.24
C GLY A 178 -9.75 -6.68 -13.46
N ILE A 179 -9.64 -5.42 -13.07
CA ILE A 179 -10.66 -4.38 -13.26
C ILE A 179 -10.04 -3.16 -13.94
N TRP A 180 -10.70 -2.62 -14.95
CA TRP A 180 -10.21 -1.47 -15.70
C TRP A 180 -11.31 -0.46 -16.05
N ALA A 181 -11.01 0.83 -15.90
CA ALA A 181 -11.88 1.92 -16.35
C ALA A 181 -11.06 3.00 -17.08
N ALA A 182 -11.62 3.53 -18.17
CA ALA A 182 -11.02 4.57 -18.98
C ALA A 182 -12.04 5.63 -19.45
N GLY A 183 -11.52 6.78 -19.88
CA GLY A 183 -12.26 7.90 -20.44
C GLY A 183 -11.84 9.25 -19.85
N ASP A 184 -11.62 10.25 -20.72
CA ASP A 184 -11.20 11.60 -20.33
C ASP A 184 -12.15 12.28 -19.32
N GLU A 185 -13.47 12.11 -19.48
CA GLU A 185 -14.52 12.67 -18.60
C GLU A 185 -15.07 11.64 -17.59
N ALA A 186 -14.74 10.35 -17.76
CA ALA A 186 -15.22 9.21 -16.97
C ALA A 186 -14.02 8.41 -16.42
N GLY A 187 -13.95 7.09 -16.58
CA GLY A 187 -12.74 6.33 -16.26
C GLY A 187 -12.42 6.23 -14.77
N GLU A 188 -13.44 6.28 -13.92
CA GLU A 188 -13.29 6.10 -12.47
C GLU A 188 -13.70 4.69 -12.03
N ILE A 189 -13.15 4.25 -10.89
CA ILE A 189 -13.54 3.00 -10.24
C ILE A 189 -14.09 3.30 -8.85
N TYR A 190 -15.29 2.77 -8.58
CA TYR A 190 -15.99 2.86 -7.31
C TYR A 190 -16.23 1.47 -6.73
N ILE A 191 -15.68 1.20 -5.54
CA ILE A 191 -15.98 0.00 -4.77
C ILE A 191 -16.67 0.44 -3.47
N ASN A 192 -18.00 0.46 -3.49
CA ASN A 192 -18.85 0.96 -2.41
C ASN A 192 -19.34 -0.13 -1.44
N GLY A 193 -19.10 -1.40 -1.77
CA GLY A 193 -19.54 -2.53 -0.98
C GLY A 193 -18.95 -3.85 -1.46
N GLY A 194 -19.21 -4.91 -0.70
CA GLY A 194 -18.80 -6.26 -1.08
C GLY A 194 -17.31 -6.53 -0.89
N SER A 195 -16.88 -7.75 -1.25
CA SER A 195 -15.48 -8.15 -1.30
C SER A 195 -15.05 -8.31 -2.74
N VAL A 196 -13.87 -7.80 -3.08
CA VAL A 196 -13.35 -7.79 -4.45
C VAL A 196 -12.01 -8.50 -4.48
N THR A 197 -11.80 -9.36 -5.45
CA THR A 197 -10.50 -9.93 -5.80
C THR A 197 -10.26 -9.68 -7.28
N ALA A 198 -9.32 -8.79 -7.59
CA ALA A 198 -8.95 -8.42 -8.94
C ALA A 198 -7.51 -8.88 -9.23
N ASN A 199 -7.32 -9.63 -10.30
CA ASN A 199 -6.02 -10.16 -10.68
C ASN A 199 -5.69 -9.67 -12.10
N GLY A 200 -4.64 -8.88 -12.22
CA GLY A 200 -3.95 -8.70 -13.48
C GLY A 200 -3.22 -9.98 -13.85
N GLY A 201 -2.90 -10.10 -15.12
CA GLY A 201 -2.20 -11.28 -15.62
C GLY A 201 -0.97 -10.92 -16.43
N LYS A 202 -0.43 -11.88 -17.15
CA LYS A 202 0.84 -11.72 -17.85
C LYS A 202 0.67 -10.87 -19.11
N ALA A 203 1.31 -9.71 -19.15
CA ALA A 203 1.15 -8.71 -20.20
C ALA A 203 2.30 -7.68 -20.18
N VAL A 204 2.23 -6.60 -20.95
CA VAL A 204 3.12 -5.44 -20.71
C VAL A 204 2.64 -4.68 -19.47
N ASN A 205 1.32 -4.47 -19.36
CA ASN A 205 0.68 -3.93 -18.16
C ASN A 205 -0.23 -4.99 -17.58
N GLY A 206 0.06 -5.44 -16.37
CA GLY A 206 -0.71 -6.46 -15.68
C GLY A 206 -1.22 -5.93 -14.36
N ASP A 207 -2.28 -5.14 -14.33
CA ASP A 207 -2.73 -4.49 -13.10
C ASP A 207 -3.90 -5.23 -12.44
N GLY A 208 -3.93 -5.26 -11.11
CA GLY A 208 -5.10 -5.76 -10.38
C GLY A 208 -6.33 -4.91 -10.66
N ILE A 209 -6.27 -3.64 -10.27
CA ILE A 209 -7.31 -2.63 -10.45
C ILE A 209 -6.66 -1.39 -11.05
N CYS A 210 -7.13 -0.90 -12.20
CA CYS A 210 -6.58 0.32 -12.78
C CYS A 210 -7.64 1.26 -13.36
N ALA A 211 -7.50 2.56 -13.08
CA ALA A 211 -8.35 3.61 -13.60
C ALA A 211 -7.50 4.68 -14.29
N GLU A 212 -8.00 5.31 -15.36
CA GLU A 212 -7.35 6.49 -15.93
C GLU A 212 -7.49 7.72 -15.02
N ASN A 213 -8.63 7.83 -14.33
CA ASN A 213 -8.93 8.89 -13.38
C ASN A 213 -9.01 8.31 -11.96
N HIS A 214 -10.00 8.70 -11.16
CA HIS A 214 -10.00 8.42 -9.72
C HIS A 214 -10.37 6.98 -9.35
N ILE A 215 -9.81 6.50 -8.25
CA ILE A 215 -10.26 5.28 -7.57
C ILE A 215 -10.78 5.64 -6.17
N ARG A 216 -12.01 5.22 -5.87
CA ARG A 216 -12.61 5.37 -4.54
C ARG A 216 -13.04 4.01 -4.00
N ILE A 217 -12.40 3.58 -2.93
CA ILE A 217 -12.69 2.32 -2.25
C ILE A 217 -13.27 2.62 -0.87
N ASN A 218 -14.57 2.38 -0.72
CA ASN A 218 -15.32 2.61 0.50
C ASN A 218 -16.21 1.40 0.77
N THR A 219 -15.62 0.33 1.29
CA THR A 219 -16.32 -0.93 1.58
C THR A 219 -15.85 -1.50 2.92
N THR A 220 -16.74 -2.23 3.58
CA THR A 220 -16.39 -3.04 4.76
C THR A 220 -15.86 -4.42 4.40
N GLY A 221 -16.02 -4.85 3.15
CA GLY A 221 -15.41 -6.09 2.66
C GLY A 221 -13.93 -5.91 2.34
N ASN A 222 -13.27 -7.02 2.04
CA ASN A 222 -11.84 -6.99 1.70
C ASN A 222 -11.68 -6.77 0.19
N VAL A 223 -10.74 -5.92 -0.19
CA VAL A 223 -10.31 -5.75 -1.59
C VAL A 223 -8.90 -6.30 -1.74
N LYS A 224 -8.76 -7.30 -2.60
CA LYS A 224 -7.47 -7.87 -3.00
C LYS A 224 -7.20 -7.47 -4.44
N ALA A 225 -6.08 -6.83 -4.70
CA ALA A 225 -5.70 -6.38 -6.02
C ALA A 225 -4.27 -6.86 -6.30
N ASN A 226 -4.15 -7.84 -7.19
CA ASN A 226 -2.87 -8.46 -7.51
C ASN A 226 -2.46 -8.09 -8.93
N GLY A 227 -1.33 -7.43 -9.08
CA GLY A 227 -0.66 -7.26 -10.37
C GLY A 227 -0.18 -8.61 -10.93
N GLY A 228 -0.07 -8.68 -12.25
CA GLY A 228 0.42 -9.81 -13.00
C GLY A 228 1.92 -9.72 -13.30
N GLU A 229 2.37 -10.36 -14.37
CA GLU A 229 3.78 -10.29 -14.79
C GLU A 229 3.90 -9.39 -16.01
N GLY A 230 4.78 -8.38 -15.98
CA GLY A 230 4.92 -7.44 -17.10
C GLY A 230 6.00 -6.40 -16.94
N LYS A 231 5.97 -5.29 -17.70
CA LYS A 231 6.83 -4.12 -17.41
C LYS A 231 6.21 -3.27 -16.31
N HIS A 232 4.90 -3.09 -16.36
CA HIS A 232 4.12 -2.39 -15.36
C HIS A 232 3.19 -3.41 -14.71
N SER A 233 3.27 -3.54 -13.40
CA SER A 233 2.44 -4.48 -12.66
C SER A 233 2.08 -3.90 -11.31
N ASN A 234 0.93 -3.24 -11.26
CA ASN A 234 0.45 -2.62 -10.03
C ASN A 234 -0.63 -3.49 -9.38
N GLY A 235 -0.68 -3.45 -8.04
CA GLY A 235 -1.88 -3.93 -7.35
C GLY A 235 -3.06 -3.03 -7.70
N ILE A 236 -2.94 -1.73 -7.40
CA ILE A 236 -3.93 -0.69 -7.70
C ILE A 236 -3.21 0.47 -8.41
N CYS A 237 -3.73 0.95 -9.55
CA CYS A 237 -3.22 2.14 -10.23
C CYS A 237 -4.28 3.17 -10.59
N SER A 238 -3.93 4.44 -10.46
CA SER A 238 -4.61 5.56 -11.11
C SER A 238 -3.63 6.30 -12.00
N GLY A 239 -4.08 6.62 -13.21
CA GLY A 239 -3.28 7.33 -14.20
C GLY A 239 -3.07 8.80 -13.89
N SER A 240 -4.16 9.55 -13.82
CA SER A 240 -4.14 11.00 -13.62
C SER A 240 -4.94 11.45 -12.39
N GLY A 241 -5.57 10.51 -11.69
CA GLY A 241 -6.47 10.80 -10.59
C GLY A 241 -5.92 10.39 -9.23
N ASP A 242 -6.69 10.79 -8.22
CA ASP A 242 -6.46 10.38 -6.84
C ASP A 242 -6.96 8.97 -6.54
N ILE A 243 -6.32 8.33 -5.57
CA ILE A 243 -6.77 7.10 -4.93
C ILE A 243 -7.20 7.41 -3.49
N SER A 244 -8.47 7.16 -3.17
CA SER A 244 -9.02 7.32 -1.82
C SER A 244 -9.47 5.99 -1.23
N ILE A 245 -8.94 5.64 -0.07
CA ILE A 245 -9.14 4.35 0.59
C ILE A 245 -9.82 4.54 1.95
N ASN A 246 -10.90 3.79 2.16
CA ASN A 246 -11.61 3.60 3.41
C ASN A 246 -12.09 2.15 3.51
N ALA A 247 -11.14 1.20 3.49
CA ALA A 247 -11.42 -0.23 3.42
C ALA A 247 -10.20 -1.08 3.86
N ASN A 248 -10.40 -2.39 3.97
CA ASN A 248 -9.29 -3.34 4.09
C ASN A 248 -8.77 -3.70 2.69
N ILE A 249 -7.50 -3.41 2.44
CA ILE A 249 -6.83 -3.59 1.15
C ILE A 249 -5.65 -4.56 1.28
N GLU A 250 -5.53 -5.47 0.33
CA GLU A 250 -4.30 -6.21 0.02
C GLU A 250 -3.94 -5.93 -1.45
N ALA A 251 -3.09 -4.95 -1.68
CA ALA A 251 -2.61 -4.54 -2.99
C ALA A 251 -1.18 -5.05 -3.18
N LYS A 252 -0.98 -5.97 -4.12
CA LYS A 252 0.31 -6.59 -4.39
C LYS A 252 0.65 -6.39 -5.84
N ALA A 253 1.76 -5.74 -6.11
CA ALA A 253 2.36 -5.76 -7.42
C ALA A 253 2.77 -7.20 -7.78
N GLY A 254 2.84 -7.48 -9.07
CA GLY A 254 3.51 -8.67 -9.57
C GLY A 254 4.89 -8.34 -10.13
N LYS A 255 5.64 -9.37 -10.51
CA LYS A 255 7.03 -9.23 -10.93
C LYS A 255 7.14 -8.39 -12.22
N ALA A 256 7.96 -7.36 -12.17
CA ALA A 256 8.23 -6.52 -13.32
C ALA A 256 9.54 -6.94 -14.03
N ASN A 257 9.45 -7.36 -15.30
CA ASN A 257 10.55 -7.94 -16.06
C ASN A 257 10.67 -7.36 -17.50
N THR A 258 11.88 -7.40 -18.04
CA THR A 258 12.22 -6.98 -19.41
C THR A 258 11.84 -7.99 -20.49
N ASP A 259 11.37 -9.19 -20.12
CA ASP A 259 11.12 -10.30 -21.04
C ASP A 259 9.81 -10.17 -21.82
N SER A 260 9.03 -9.12 -21.54
CA SER A 260 7.97 -8.67 -22.44
C SER A 260 8.63 -7.99 -23.66
N SER A 261 8.68 -8.72 -24.77
CA SER A 261 9.37 -8.42 -26.04
C SER A 261 8.91 -7.17 -26.80
N GLY A 262 8.31 -6.19 -26.12
CA GLY A 262 7.87 -4.92 -26.69
C GLY A 262 9.01 -3.93 -26.81
N THR A 263 9.55 -3.78 -28.02
CA THR A 263 10.19 -2.53 -28.46
C THR A 263 9.11 -1.46 -28.61
N GLU A 264 9.34 -0.32 -27.95
CA GLU A 264 8.60 0.95 -28.03
C GLU A 264 7.29 1.07 -27.21
N SER A 265 7.23 2.17 -26.46
CA SER A 265 6.02 2.82 -25.96
C SER A 265 5.02 2.95 -27.11
N GLN A 266 3.97 2.14 -27.08
CA GLN A 266 2.86 2.23 -28.02
C GLN A 266 1.58 2.42 -27.22
N THR A 267 0.81 3.45 -27.58
CA THR A 267 -0.53 3.71 -27.08
C THR A 267 -1.44 2.52 -27.42
N VAL A 268 -1.60 1.58 -26.49
CA VAL A 268 -2.58 0.51 -26.62
C VAL A 268 -3.93 1.09 -26.21
N ARG A 269 -4.81 1.37 -27.16
CA ARG A 269 -6.23 1.50 -26.86
C ARG A 269 -6.83 0.09 -26.66
N LYS A 270 -7.77 0.02 -25.71
CA LYS A 270 -8.51 -1.15 -25.19
C LYS A 270 -7.77 -1.98 -24.14
N GLY A 271 -7.92 -1.56 -22.88
CA GLY A 271 -7.62 -2.38 -21.71
C GLY A 271 -6.33 -2.08 -20.98
N GLY A 272 -5.55 -1.08 -21.39
CA GLY A 272 -4.29 -0.73 -20.74
C GLY A 272 -4.10 0.77 -20.68
N HIS A 273 -4.05 1.32 -19.47
CA HIS A 273 -3.37 2.58 -19.29
C HIS A 273 -1.87 2.32 -19.50
N ILE A 274 -1.24 3.09 -20.39
CA ILE A 274 0.21 3.09 -20.59
C ILE A 274 0.66 4.50 -20.27
N VAL A 275 1.24 4.71 -19.10
CA VAL A 275 2.03 5.91 -18.81
C VAL A 275 3.44 5.50 -18.49
N GLY A 276 4.35 6.31 -19.03
CA GLY A 276 5.74 5.97 -19.20
C GLY A 276 6.58 6.04 -17.93
N THR A 277 7.53 5.12 -17.85
CA THR A 277 8.91 5.39 -18.31
C THR A 277 9.36 4.15 -19.09
N ASP A 278 10.52 4.14 -19.75
CA ASP A 278 11.09 2.91 -20.34
C ASP A 278 11.51 1.86 -19.28
N ASN A 279 11.13 2.10 -18.01
CA ASN A 279 11.59 1.37 -16.84
C ASN A 279 10.50 0.42 -16.35
N ASN A 280 10.89 -0.67 -15.69
CA ASN A 280 9.94 -1.57 -15.08
C ASN A 280 9.40 -0.97 -13.77
N SER A 281 8.10 -1.10 -13.54
CA SER A 281 7.40 -0.59 -12.36
C SER A 281 6.57 -1.70 -11.71
N SER A 282 6.79 -1.89 -10.41
CA SER A 282 6.11 -2.89 -9.59
C SER A 282 5.63 -2.24 -8.30
N VAL A 283 4.43 -1.66 -8.30
CA VAL A 283 3.93 -0.86 -7.17
C VAL A 283 2.66 -1.44 -6.56
N GLY A 284 2.60 -1.54 -5.24
CA GLY A 284 1.38 -1.99 -4.55
C GLY A 284 0.19 -1.08 -4.89
N ILE A 285 0.33 0.22 -4.61
CA ILE A 285 -0.66 1.27 -4.90
C ILE A 285 0.04 2.46 -5.57
N SER A 286 -0.34 2.80 -6.80
CA SER A 286 0.28 3.88 -7.59
C SER A 286 -0.75 4.92 -8.03
N ALA A 287 -0.53 6.20 -7.69
CA ALA A 287 -1.24 7.33 -8.30
C ALA A 287 -0.25 8.13 -9.16
N GLU A 288 -0.18 7.83 -10.46
CA GLU A 288 0.88 8.32 -11.35
C GLU A 288 0.77 9.82 -11.68
N GLY A 289 -0.42 10.38 -11.55
CA GLY A 289 -0.67 11.81 -11.76
C GLY A 289 -1.50 12.47 -10.66
N GLY A 290 -1.75 11.78 -9.55
CA GLY A 290 -2.58 12.27 -8.45
C GLY A 290 -2.02 11.92 -7.07
N ALA A 291 -2.87 12.06 -6.06
CA ALA A 291 -2.55 11.80 -4.66
C ALA A 291 -3.13 10.48 -4.15
N VAL A 292 -2.55 9.94 -3.07
CA VAL A 292 -3.10 8.79 -2.33
C VAL A 292 -3.58 9.24 -0.96
N SER A 293 -4.82 8.94 -0.60
CA SER A 293 -5.37 9.17 0.74
C SER A 293 -5.88 7.88 1.39
N VAL A 294 -5.32 7.53 2.55
CA VAL A 294 -5.78 6.43 3.40
C VAL A 294 -6.48 7.03 4.61
N ASN A 295 -7.79 6.81 4.71
CA ASN A 295 -8.62 7.36 5.79
C ASN A 295 -8.87 6.38 6.94
N GLY A 296 -8.56 5.09 6.74
CA GLY A 296 -8.75 4.02 7.72
C GLY A 296 -8.68 2.62 7.11
N GLY A 297 -8.95 1.60 7.92
CA GLY A 297 -8.86 0.18 7.54
C GLY A 297 -7.45 -0.39 7.65
N THR A 298 -7.30 -1.66 7.25
CA THR A 298 -5.98 -2.30 7.11
C THR A 298 -5.54 -2.27 5.66
N VAL A 299 -4.45 -1.58 5.34
CA VAL A 299 -3.89 -1.47 3.99
C VAL A 299 -2.55 -2.18 3.94
N VAL A 300 -2.45 -3.24 3.16
CA VAL A 300 -1.19 -3.91 2.83
C VAL A 300 -0.87 -3.61 1.38
N ALA A 301 0.22 -2.88 1.12
CA ALA A 301 0.64 -2.46 -0.21
C ALA A 301 2.08 -2.90 -0.45
N ASN A 302 2.29 -3.86 -1.35
CA ASN A 302 3.63 -4.39 -1.61
C ASN A 302 3.99 -4.25 -3.08
N GLY A 303 5.17 -3.67 -3.34
CA GLY A 303 5.87 -3.82 -4.60
C GLY A 303 6.39 -5.25 -4.79
N SER A 304 6.97 -5.52 -5.95
CA SER A 304 7.69 -6.76 -6.23
C SER A 304 8.96 -6.47 -7.03
N GLU A 305 9.71 -7.52 -7.35
CA GLU A 305 10.99 -7.41 -8.04
C GLU A 305 10.82 -6.68 -9.39
N ALA A 306 11.58 -5.60 -9.60
CA ALA A 306 11.64 -4.80 -10.83
C ALA A 306 13.08 -4.80 -11.40
N LEU A 307 13.32 -5.66 -12.39
CA LEU A 307 14.66 -5.98 -12.90
C LEU A 307 15.07 -5.12 -14.11
N ASP A 308 15.48 -3.89 -13.85
CA ASP A 308 16.08 -3.00 -14.84
C ASP A 308 16.91 -1.90 -14.16
N ASN A 309 17.78 -1.27 -14.96
CA ASN A 309 18.72 -0.24 -14.48
C ASN A 309 18.05 1.04 -13.98
N ASN A 310 16.72 1.13 -14.02
CA ASN A 310 15.89 2.23 -13.52
C ASN A 310 14.60 1.73 -12.87
N GLY A 311 14.57 0.45 -12.46
CA GLY A 311 13.37 -0.17 -11.93
C GLY A 311 12.88 0.46 -10.66
N VAL A 312 11.56 0.50 -10.53
CA VAL A 312 10.85 1.03 -9.38
C VAL A 312 10.04 -0.08 -8.72
N SER A 313 10.19 -0.21 -7.41
CA SER A 313 9.40 -1.13 -6.60
C SER A 313 8.96 -0.46 -5.31
N ASP A 314 7.72 0.01 -5.28
CA ASP A 314 7.20 0.75 -4.13
C ASP A 314 5.99 0.06 -3.50
N GLY A 315 5.82 0.20 -2.18
CA GLY A 315 4.56 -0.16 -1.53
C GLY A 315 3.44 0.78 -1.99
N ILE A 316 3.60 2.07 -1.70
CA ILE A 316 2.68 3.14 -2.10
C ILE A 316 3.48 4.26 -2.78
N ARG A 317 3.07 4.66 -3.98
CA ARG A 317 3.68 5.75 -4.76
C ARG A 317 2.63 6.76 -5.22
N ALA A 318 2.93 8.05 -5.14
CA ALA A 318 2.05 9.10 -5.66
C ALA A 318 2.82 10.29 -6.24
N ALA A 319 2.29 10.86 -7.33
CA ALA A 319 2.85 12.07 -7.92
C ALA A 319 2.61 13.31 -7.04
N GLU A 320 1.36 13.60 -6.64
CA GLU A 320 1.01 14.87 -5.98
C GLU A 320 1.10 14.86 -4.44
N GLY A 321 1.14 13.68 -3.81
CA GLY A 321 1.25 13.57 -2.35
C GLY A 321 0.59 12.32 -1.79
N ILE A 322 0.94 12.00 -0.54
CA ILE A 322 0.37 10.86 0.19
C ILE A 322 -0.12 11.35 1.55
N THR A 323 -1.36 11.04 1.92
CA THR A 323 -1.92 11.34 3.24
C THR A 323 -2.48 10.09 3.92
N ILE A 324 -1.94 9.74 5.08
CA ILE A 324 -2.46 8.66 5.94
C ILE A 324 -3.07 9.32 7.18
N LYS A 325 -4.40 9.26 7.30
CA LYS A 325 -5.11 9.86 8.43
C LYS A 325 -5.23 8.91 9.62
N ASP A 326 -5.52 7.64 9.35
CA ASP A 326 -5.67 6.57 10.34
C ASP A 326 -5.58 5.19 9.65
N GLY A 327 -5.67 4.11 10.42
CA GLY A 327 -5.66 2.72 9.96
C GLY A 327 -4.36 1.98 10.27
N ALA A 328 -4.28 0.74 9.79
CA ALA A 328 -3.06 -0.07 9.85
C ALA A 328 -2.48 -0.19 8.44
N VAL A 329 -1.43 0.57 8.14
CA VAL A 329 -0.76 0.59 6.83
C VAL A 329 0.54 -0.18 6.90
N SER A 330 0.72 -1.16 6.03
CA SER A 330 1.96 -1.90 5.81
C SER A 330 2.35 -1.72 4.35
N ALA A 331 3.40 -0.97 4.09
CA ALA A 331 3.81 -0.58 2.74
C ALA A 331 5.28 -0.95 2.49
N ALA A 332 5.54 -1.88 1.58
CA ALA A 332 6.89 -2.39 1.34
C ALA A 332 7.25 -2.38 -0.15
N GLY A 333 8.42 -1.84 -0.48
CA GLY A 333 9.09 -2.09 -1.74
C GLY A 333 9.77 -3.46 -1.75
N ASP A 334 10.29 -3.86 -2.90
CA ASP A 334 11.08 -5.08 -3.10
C ASP A 334 12.33 -4.75 -3.91
N LYS A 335 12.97 -5.75 -4.51
CA LYS A 335 14.23 -5.58 -5.23
C LYS A 335 14.06 -4.74 -6.51
N ALA A 336 14.76 -3.62 -6.59
CA ALA A 336 14.72 -2.68 -7.72
C ALA A 336 15.98 -1.79 -7.76
N LYS A 337 16.00 -0.73 -8.58
CA LYS A 337 16.99 0.35 -8.41
C LYS A 337 16.52 1.38 -7.39
N TYR A 338 15.24 1.71 -7.45
CA TYR A 338 14.58 2.59 -6.50
C TYR A 338 13.47 1.80 -5.82
N SER A 339 13.51 1.76 -4.49
CA SER A 339 12.60 0.95 -3.72
C SER A 339 12.10 1.68 -2.48
N GLY A 340 10.83 2.03 -2.49
CA GLY A 340 10.15 2.82 -1.47
C GLY A 340 9.13 2.01 -0.70
N GLY A 341 9.02 2.22 0.61
CA GLY A 341 7.82 1.79 1.32
C GLY A 341 6.64 2.70 0.93
N ILE A 342 6.77 3.99 1.23
CA ILE A 342 5.84 5.07 0.91
C ILE A 342 6.63 6.19 0.25
N PHE A 343 6.29 6.58 -0.98
CA PHE A 343 7.08 7.55 -1.74
C PHE A 343 6.21 8.56 -2.51
N SER A 344 6.50 9.85 -2.35
CA SER A 344 5.91 10.90 -3.18
C SER A 344 6.94 11.57 -4.09
N GLU A 345 6.57 11.86 -5.34
CA GLU A 345 7.45 12.52 -6.31
C GLU A 345 7.42 14.05 -6.15
N ALA A 346 6.28 14.67 -6.37
CA ALA A 346 6.12 16.12 -6.39
C ALA A 346 5.53 16.70 -5.08
N GLY A 347 5.04 15.83 -4.19
CA GLY A 347 4.19 16.20 -3.07
C GLY A 347 4.73 15.83 -1.70
N ASP A 348 3.96 16.20 -0.69
CA ASP A 348 4.26 15.86 0.70
C ASP A 348 3.80 14.44 1.04
N VAL A 349 4.50 13.82 1.99
CA VAL A 349 3.96 12.67 2.73
C VAL A 349 3.48 13.13 4.10
N ILE A 350 2.19 12.97 4.36
CA ILE A 350 1.52 13.40 5.59
C ILE A 350 0.97 12.19 6.34
N ILE A 351 1.38 12.02 7.60
CA ILE A 351 0.86 10.98 8.51
C ILE A 351 0.24 11.68 9.72
N GLU A 352 -1.08 11.59 9.86
CA GLU A 352 -1.83 12.18 10.97
C GLU A 352 -2.06 11.18 12.11
N GLY A 353 -2.07 9.87 11.81
CA GLY A 353 -2.42 8.83 12.78
C GLY A 353 -2.26 7.40 12.24
N GLY A 354 -2.76 6.44 13.01
CA GLY A 354 -2.73 5.01 12.67
C GLY A 354 -1.44 4.27 13.08
N LYS A 355 -1.33 3.01 12.68
CA LYS A 355 -0.11 2.21 12.72
C LYS A 355 0.45 2.12 11.30
N VAL A 356 1.62 2.71 11.06
CA VAL A 356 2.29 2.70 9.76
C VAL A 356 3.58 1.89 9.89
N SER A 357 3.70 0.83 9.10
CA SER A 357 4.93 0.06 8.91
C SER A 357 5.36 0.23 7.46
N SER A 358 6.56 0.73 7.23
CA SER A 358 7.04 1.03 5.90
C SER A 358 8.46 0.51 5.68
N SER A 359 8.73 -0.09 4.52
CA SER A 359 10.07 -0.59 4.22
C SER A 359 10.42 -0.32 2.77
N GLY A 360 11.56 0.30 2.53
CA GLY A 360 12.25 0.15 1.24
C GLY A 360 12.67 -1.31 1.06
N GLY A 361 12.78 -1.76 -0.18
CA GLY A 361 13.32 -3.06 -0.54
C GLY A 361 14.81 -3.01 -0.87
N HIS A 362 15.33 -4.09 -1.45
CA HIS A 362 16.73 -4.18 -1.83
C HIS A 362 17.03 -3.41 -3.13
N ALA A 363 17.57 -2.21 -2.99
CA ALA A 363 17.99 -1.36 -4.10
C ALA A 363 19.37 -1.78 -4.62
N SER A 364 19.62 -1.71 -5.93
CA SER A 364 20.93 -2.05 -6.50
C SER A 364 21.29 -1.22 -7.73
N GLY A 365 22.57 -0.93 -7.89
CA GLY A 365 23.14 -0.13 -8.99
C GLY A 365 23.71 1.21 -8.54
N GLU A 366 24.39 1.90 -9.46
CA GLU A 366 24.89 3.26 -9.24
C GLU A 366 23.71 4.23 -9.04
N ASN A 367 23.81 5.11 -8.03
CA ASN A 367 22.73 6.03 -7.63
C ASN A 367 21.41 5.30 -7.32
N SER A 368 21.48 4.13 -6.67
CA SER A 368 20.29 3.39 -6.22
C SER A 368 19.78 3.90 -4.87
N GLY A 369 18.50 3.69 -4.57
CA GLY A 369 17.88 4.22 -3.35
C GLY A 369 16.88 3.26 -2.72
N SER A 370 17.02 3.03 -1.41
CA SER A 370 16.04 2.34 -0.57
C SER A 370 15.52 3.31 0.48
N VAL A 371 14.21 3.58 0.48
CA VAL A 371 13.61 4.54 1.40
C VAL A 371 12.37 3.94 2.05
N GLY A 372 12.28 4.03 3.37
CA GLY A 372 11.05 3.67 4.07
C GLY A 372 9.93 4.65 3.72
N ILE A 373 10.04 5.91 4.14
CA ILE A 373 9.10 7.00 3.81
C ILE A 373 9.85 8.15 3.12
N GLY A 374 9.43 8.54 1.92
CA GLY A 374 10.17 9.46 1.06
C GLY A 374 9.32 10.54 0.38
N SER A 375 9.89 11.73 0.19
CA SER A 375 9.46 12.70 -0.81
C SER A 375 10.64 13.25 -1.62
N ASP A 376 10.53 13.25 -2.95
CA ASP A 376 11.60 13.68 -3.88
C ASP A 376 11.73 15.21 -3.98
N THR A 377 10.64 15.94 -3.78
CA THR A 377 10.65 17.42 -3.88
C THR A 377 9.89 18.13 -2.77
N GLY A 378 9.11 17.40 -1.96
CA GLY A 378 8.32 17.95 -0.87
C GLY A 378 8.85 17.58 0.51
N SER A 379 7.96 17.70 1.48
CA SER A 379 8.22 17.50 2.91
C SER A 379 7.65 16.17 3.42
N VAL A 380 8.12 15.73 4.58
CA VAL A 380 7.50 14.62 5.34
C VAL A 380 6.97 15.15 6.67
N ASN A 381 5.65 15.04 6.88
CA ASN A 381 4.94 15.58 8.03
C ASN A 381 4.27 14.47 8.84
N ILE A 382 4.75 14.21 10.07
CA ILE A 382 4.19 13.22 10.99
C ILE A 382 3.64 13.96 12.21
N SER A 383 2.34 13.88 12.44
CA SER A 383 1.66 14.54 13.58
C SER A 383 1.05 13.56 14.59
N GLY A 384 1.05 12.27 14.29
CA GLY A 384 0.54 11.25 15.19
C GLY A 384 0.79 9.81 14.70
N GLY A 385 0.30 8.84 15.47
CA GLY A 385 0.39 7.41 15.15
C GLY A 385 1.64 6.71 15.67
N SER A 386 1.77 5.44 15.29
CA SER A 386 2.96 4.60 15.50
C SER A 386 3.57 4.32 14.13
N VAL A 387 4.72 4.93 13.84
CA VAL A 387 5.42 4.83 12.57
C VAL A 387 6.70 4.03 12.78
N GLU A 388 6.79 2.87 12.12
CA GLU A 388 7.99 2.04 12.04
C GLU A 388 8.43 2.03 10.58
N THR A 389 9.61 2.55 10.26
CA THR A 389 10.05 2.73 8.89
C THR A 389 11.51 2.36 8.70
N GLU A 390 11.81 1.60 7.64
CA GLU A 390 13.16 1.13 7.33
C GLU A 390 13.51 1.44 5.87
N GLY A 391 14.66 2.09 5.65
CA GLY A 391 15.36 1.96 4.37
C GLY A 391 16.16 0.67 4.44
N CYS A 392 15.77 -0.38 3.73
CA CYS A 392 16.49 -1.65 3.86
C CYS A 392 17.93 -1.45 3.41
N CYS A 393 18.19 -1.57 2.12
CA CYS A 393 19.52 -1.90 1.69
C CYS A 393 19.70 -1.49 0.25
N ALA A 394 20.80 -0.81 -0.04
CA ALA A 394 21.08 -0.24 -1.33
C ALA A 394 22.54 -0.50 -1.71
N ASP A 395 22.76 -1.30 -2.75
CA ASP A 395 24.10 -1.73 -3.17
C ASP A 395 24.58 -0.90 -4.35
N GLY A 396 25.78 -0.31 -4.27
CA GLY A 396 26.39 0.41 -5.38
C GLY A 396 27.11 1.68 -4.95
N THR A 397 27.78 2.33 -5.91
CA THR A 397 28.38 3.65 -5.66
C THR A 397 27.28 4.71 -5.58
N ASP A 398 27.45 5.65 -4.65
CA ASP A 398 26.49 6.75 -4.41
C ASP A 398 25.06 6.26 -4.11
N SER A 399 24.92 5.06 -3.54
CA SER A 399 23.61 4.53 -3.14
C SER A 399 23.15 5.13 -1.81
N VAL A 400 21.84 5.17 -1.60
CA VAL A 400 21.23 5.76 -0.39
C VAL A 400 20.28 4.78 0.27
N SER A 401 20.30 4.77 1.60
CA SER A 401 19.38 3.97 2.40
C SER A 401 18.90 4.79 3.60
N ASP A 402 17.63 5.18 3.57
CA ASP A 402 17.06 6.11 4.54
C ASP A 402 15.73 5.61 5.12
N GLY A 403 15.57 5.64 6.45
CA GLY A 403 14.29 5.36 7.09
C GLY A 403 13.21 6.37 6.69
N ILE A 404 13.56 7.66 6.77
CA ILE A 404 12.77 8.80 6.29
C ILE A 404 13.66 9.73 5.47
N ARG A 405 13.22 10.11 4.27
CA ARG A 405 13.91 11.07 3.41
C ARG A 405 12.97 12.15 2.87
N ALA A 406 13.41 13.41 2.87
CA ALA A 406 12.68 14.49 2.21
C ALA A 406 13.67 15.44 1.51
N TYR A 407 13.21 16.07 0.43
CA TYR A 407 13.96 17.18 -0.16
C TYR A 407 13.82 18.44 0.68
N GLU A 408 12.59 18.79 1.08
CA GLU A 408 12.31 19.93 1.96
C GLU A 408 12.35 19.52 3.43
N ASP A 409 11.39 19.96 4.24
CA ASP A 409 11.41 19.79 5.69
C ASP A 409 10.95 18.39 6.10
N ILE A 410 11.47 17.92 7.23
CA ILE A 410 10.90 16.78 7.95
C ILE A 410 10.35 17.29 9.28
N ILE A 411 9.04 17.21 9.47
CA ILE A 411 8.35 17.73 10.64
C ILE A 411 7.70 16.58 11.40
N ILE A 412 8.15 16.33 12.63
CA ILE A 412 7.56 15.33 13.53
C ILE A 412 7.03 16.06 14.77
N SER A 413 5.70 16.14 14.90
CA SER A 413 5.02 16.91 15.97
C SER A 413 4.21 16.06 16.94
N GLY A 414 4.13 14.75 16.71
CA GLY A 414 3.43 13.79 17.56
C GLY A 414 3.68 12.34 17.14
N GLY A 415 3.26 11.41 18.00
CA GLY A 415 3.38 9.97 17.75
C GLY A 415 4.70 9.35 18.22
N SER A 416 4.84 8.05 17.93
CA SER A 416 6.07 7.29 18.11
C SER A 416 6.64 6.98 16.73
N VAL A 417 7.84 7.49 16.43
CA VAL A 417 8.53 7.29 15.16
C VAL A 417 9.81 6.51 15.41
N PHE A 418 9.91 5.33 14.81
CA PHE A 418 11.12 4.53 14.73
C PHE A 418 11.53 4.46 13.27
N ALA A 419 12.60 5.17 12.92
CA ALA A 419 13.13 5.26 11.56
C ALA A 419 14.55 4.71 11.53
N GLU A 420 14.79 3.69 10.73
CA GLU A 420 16.12 3.10 10.60
C GLU A 420 16.56 2.89 9.16
N SER A 421 17.85 2.75 8.97
CA SER A 421 18.43 2.10 7.79
C SER A 421 19.10 0.80 8.23
N GLN A 422 19.19 -0.20 7.33
CA GLN A 422 19.71 -1.52 7.71
C GLN A 422 21.09 -1.48 8.37
N ARG A 423 21.18 -2.29 9.42
CA ARG A 423 22.39 -2.63 10.15
C ARG A 423 22.80 -4.07 9.81
N TYR A 424 23.51 -4.23 8.70
CA TYR A 424 24.23 -5.47 8.32
C TYR A 424 23.39 -6.73 8.00
N THR A 425 23.37 -7.14 6.73
CA THR A 425 23.27 -8.56 6.33
C THR A 425 24.42 -8.95 5.41
N VAL A 426 24.88 -10.19 5.51
CA VAL A 426 26.20 -10.72 5.09
C VAL A 426 26.43 -10.79 3.55
N GLU A 427 25.52 -10.25 2.74
CA GLU A 427 25.48 -10.47 1.29
C GLU A 427 25.68 -9.19 0.44
N ALA A 428 25.63 -7.98 1.04
CA ALA A 428 25.71 -6.70 0.33
C ALA A 428 27.04 -5.96 0.61
N ASP A 429 27.59 -5.27 -0.40
CA ASP A 429 28.62 -4.23 -0.17
C ASP A 429 27.89 -3.05 0.49
N PRO A 430 28.28 -2.59 1.70
CA PRO A 430 27.55 -1.57 2.43
C PRO A 430 27.24 -0.36 1.55
N SER A 431 26.01 0.14 1.67
CA SER A 431 25.44 1.27 0.94
C SER A 431 26.37 2.48 0.87
N GLY A 432 26.09 3.45 0.00
CA GLY A 432 26.69 4.78 0.09
C GLY A 432 26.32 5.45 1.41
N TYR A 433 25.59 6.56 1.36
CA TYR A 433 25.18 7.26 2.58
C TYR A 433 23.94 6.59 3.21
N SER A 434 23.89 6.48 4.54
CA SER A 434 22.72 5.92 5.24
C SER A 434 22.20 6.81 6.37
N GLY A 435 20.88 6.94 6.47
CA GLY A 435 20.20 7.81 7.42
C GLY A 435 19.03 7.15 8.14
N GLY A 436 18.85 7.47 9.42
CA GLY A 436 17.54 7.26 10.04
C GLY A 436 16.53 8.24 9.48
N ILE A 437 16.86 9.54 9.56
CA ILE A 437 16.07 10.66 9.06
C ILE A 437 17.00 11.60 8.28
N PHE A 438 16.65 11.93 7.03
CA PHE A 438 17.46 12.75 6.15
C PHE A 438 16.64 13.80 5.39
N SER A 439 16.86 15.07 5.70
CA SER A 439 16.41 16.21 4.89
C SER A 439 17.56 16.77 4.06
N GLU A 440 17.34 16.96 2.76
CA GLU A 440 18.37 17.44 1.83
C GLU A 440 18.53 18.97 1.86
N ALA A 441 17.45 19.72 1.61
CA ALA A 441 17.46 21.17 1.50
C ALA A 441 16.81 21.88 2.70
N GLY A 442 15.94 21.18 3.43
CA GLY A 442 15.15 21.74 4.53
C GLY A 442 15.70 21.50 5.94
N ASP A 443 14.85 21.83 6.90
CA ASP A 443 15.07 21.61 8.34
C ASP A 443 14.51 20.25 8.78
N VAL A 444 15.09 19.69 9.85
CA VAL A 444 14.45 18.60 10.61
C VAL A 444 13.88 19.19 11.89
N ILE A 445 12.56 19.19 12.02
CA ILE A 445 11.83 19.80 13.13
C ILE A 445 11.12 18.71 13.93
N ILE A 446 11.60 18.44 15.15
CA ILE A 446 10.95 17.50 16.07
C ILE A 446 10.37 18.29 17.24
N SER A 447 9.06 18.16 17.48
CA SER A 447 8.36 18.90 18.52
C SER A 447 7.26 18.10 19.20
N GLY A 448 6.76 18.60 20.33
CA GLY A 448 5.67 18.02 21.10
C GLY A 448 6.15 17.17 22.29
N ASP A 449 5.55 17.36 23.45
CA ASP A 449 6.00 16.73 24.71
C ASP A 449 5.81 15.21 24.73
N SER A 450 4.87 14.70 23.93
CA SER A 450 4.54 13.27 23.79
C SER A 450 5.10 12.63 22.52
N THR A 451 6.03 13.32 21.84
CA THR A 451 6.65 12.82 20.61
C THR A 451 7.90 12.01 20.95
N ASP A 452 7.93 10.76 20.53
CA ASP A 452 9.09 9.88 20.74
C ASP A 452 9.68 9.51 19.38
N VAL A 453 10.94 9.89 19.12
CA VAL A 453 11.64 9.65 17.86
C VAL A 453 12.90 8.85 18.12
N THR A 454 13.06 7.76 17.39
CA THR A 454 14.30 7.00 17.29
C THR A 454 14.71 6.98 15.83
N ALA A 455 15.90 7.50 15.54
CA ALA A 455 16.46 7.64 14.20
C ALA A 455 17.83 6.95 14.15
N LEU A 456 17.91 5.86 13.40
CA LEU A 456 19.08 4.97 13.36
C LEU A 456 19.68 4.96 11.95
N GLY A 457 20.87 5.51 11.80
CA GLY A 457 21.69 5.29 10.62
C GLY A 457 22.10 3.82 10.47
N GLY A 458 22.30 3.41 9.22
CA GLY A 458 22.71 2.07 8.83
C GLY A 458 24.23 1.96 8.65
N GLU A 459 24.70 0.79 8.22
CA GLU A 459 26.10 0.64 7.82
C GLU A 459 26.32 1.17 6.39
N GLY A 460 27.15 2.20 6.27
CA GLY A 460 27.49 2.84 4.99
C GLY A 460 28.99 2.86 4.69
N SER A 461 29.32 2.89 3.41
CA SER A 461 30.67 3.10 2.90
C SER A 461 31.06 4.58 2.92
N ASP A 462 30.11 5.48 2.66
CA ASP A 462 30.34 6.93 2.60
C ASP A 462 29.97 7.67 3.90
N GLY A 463 29.03 7.13 4.68
CA GLY A 463 28.69 7.68 5.99
C GLY A 463 27.42 7.11 6.60
N SER A 464 27.21 7.42 7.88
CA SER A 464 26.02 7.00 8.63
C SER A 464 25.53 8.10 9.56
N VAL A 465 24.24 8.42 9.50
CA VAL A 465 23.63 9.46 10.32
C VAL A 465 22.35 8.99 11.00
N GLY A 466 22.14 9.40 12.26
CA GLY A 466 20.83 9.29 12.87
C GLY A 466 19.85 10.29 12.23
N ILE A 467 20.12 11.58 12.41
CA ILE A 467 19.34 12.69 11.85
C ILE A 467 20.24 13.63 11.04
N SER A 468 19.89 13.91 9.79
CA SER A 468 20.54 14.91 8.95
C SER A 468 19.57 15.97 8.47
N ALA A 469 19.93 17.24 8.68
CA ALA A 469 19.38 18.39 7.97
C ALA A 469 20.52 18.98 7.13
N MET A 470 20.79 18.38 5.97
CA MET A 470 22.07 18.54 5.26
C MET A 470 22.41 20.01 4.97
N ASN A 471 21.40 20.78 4.54
CA ASN A 471 21.54 22.21 4.25
C ASN A 471 20.67 23.11 5.16
N GLY A 472 19.93 22.52 6.11
CA GLY A 472 19.10 23.24 7.08
C GLY A 472 19.57 23.05 8.51
N ASN A 473 18.65 23.20 9.45
CA ASN A 473 18.85 23.10 10.89
C ASN A 473 18.12 21.89 11.47
N ALA A 474 18.65 21.34 12.56
CA ALA A 474 17.93 20.39 13.38
C ALA A 474 17.31 21.12 14.58
N ILE A 475 15.98 21.22 14.62
CA ILE A 475 15.23 21.92 15.68
C ILE A 475 14.47 20.89 16.51
N ILE A 476 14.90 20.63 17.74
CA ILE A 476 14.35 19.59 18.61
C ILE A 476 13.80 20.20 19.91
N LYS A 477 12.47 20.23 20.03
CA LYS A 477 11.72 20.91 21.10
C LYS A 477 10.62 20.03 21.68
N GLY A 478 10.90 19.23 22.71
CA GLY A 478 9.85 18.45 23.38
C GLY A 478 10.29 17.08 23.84
N GLY A 479 9.63 16.04 23.32
CA GLY A 479 9.68 14.66 23.79
C GLY A 479 11.03 13.94 23.61
N VAL A 480 11.02 12.61 23.54
CA VAL A 480 12.26 11.81 23.50
C VAL A 480 12.79 11.77 22.08
N VAL A 481 14.08 12.09 21.88
CA VAL A 481 14.75 11.93 20.58
C VAL A 481 16.04 11.17 20.77
N LEU A 482 16.17 10.06 20.06
CA LEU A 482 17.36 9.24 20.02
C LEU A 482 17.87 9.18 18.58
N ALA A 483 19.06 9.74 18.32
CA ALA A 483 19.64 9.85 16.99
C ALA A 483 21.02 9.18 16.97
N PHE A 484 21.19 8.17 16.13
CA PHE A 484 22.38 7.32 16.17
C PHE A 484 22.92 7.04 14.78
N GLY A 485 24.19 7.38 14.53
CA GLY A 485 24.92 6.88 13.36
C GLY A 485 25.62 5.56 13.68
N ALA A 486 25.45 4.54 12.83
CA ALA A 486 26.13 3.25 12.97
C ALA A 486 27.59 3.30 12.46
N GLU A 487 28.35 2.25 12.74
CA GLU A 487 29.75 2.17 12.31
C GLU A 487 29.85 2.14 10.77
N SER A 488 30.53 3.14 10.20
CA SER A 488 30.74 3.28 8.76
C SER A 488 32.22 3.44 8.41
N LYS A 489 32.60 3.17 7.16
CA LYS A 489 33.95 3.53 6.66
C LYS A 489 34.12 5.04 6.51
N GLY A 490 33.03 5.74 6.21
CA GLY A 490 32.93 7.19 6.12
C GLY A 490 32.54 7.86 7.43
N GLU A 491 32.14 9.13 7.36
CA GLU A 491 31.82 9.94 8.55
C GLU A 491 30.52 9.47 9.21
N THR A 492 30.56 9.32 10.54
CA THR A 492 29.40 8.91 11.34
C THR A 492 28.95 10.04 12.25
N TYR A 493 27.66 10.33 12.30
CA TYR A 493 27.07 11.35 13.16
C TYR A 493 25.78 10.88 13.83
N GLY A 494 25.54 11.27 15.08
CA GLY A 494 24.19 11.17 15.65
C GLY A 494 23.27 12.19 14.96
N ILE A 495 23.70 13.45 14.96
CA ILE A 495 23.00 14.56 14.27
C ILE A 495 24.00 15.35 13.41
N TYR A 496 23.64 15.62 12.16
CA TYR A 496 24.37 16.48 11.23
C TYR A 496 23.45 17.59 10.70
N ALA A 497 23.78 18.86 10.94
CA ALA A 497 22.96 20.00 10.51
C ALA A 497 23.80 21.27 10.42
N SER A 498 23.28 22.37 9.87
CA SER A 498 23.96 23.68 9.93
C SER A 498 24.03 24.20 11.37
N ASP A 499 22.94 24.06 12.11
CA ASP A 499 22.80 24.35 13.53
C ASP A 499 21.88 23.31 14.17
N VAL A 500 22.14 22.97 15.43
CA VAL A 500 21.27 22.11 16.24
C VAL A 500 20.70 22.92 17.38
N ILE A 501 19.39 23.14 17.34
CA ILE A 501 18.64 23.91 18.33
C ILE A 501 17.84 22.95 19.20
N ALA A 502 18.26 22.74 20.44
CA ALA A 502 17.66 21.76 21.33
C ALA A 502 17.06 22.40 22.60
N SER A 503 15.85 21.95 22.96
CA SER A 503 15.15 22.30 24.21
C SER A 503 14.19 21.16 24.61
N PRO A 504 14.68 20.10 25.30
CA PRO A 504 13.83 19.00 25.73
C PRO A 504 12.81 19.45 26.79
N ALA A 505 11.62 18.85 26.77
CA ALA A 505 10.61 19.04 27.80
C ALA A 505 11.06 18.44 29.14
N GLN A 506 10.40 18.83 30.23
CA GLN A 506 10.77 18.37 31.57
C GLN A 506 10.69 16.83 31.66
N GLY A 507 11.82 16.21 32.02
CA GLY A 507 11.92 14.74 32.14
C GLY A 507 12.10 13.99 30.82
N LYS A 508 12.27 14.70 29.70
CA LYS A 508 12.51 14.13 28.36
C LYS A 508 13.98 14.22 27.98
N MET A 509 14.41 13.38 27.05
CA MET A 509 15.81 13.20 26.66
C MET A 509 15.99 13.44 25.17
N ILE A 510 17.08 14.13 24.82
CA ILE A 510 17.64 14.12 23.47
C ILE A 510 19.01 13.45 23.61
N ALA A 511 19.28 12.43 22.79
CA ALA A 511 20.55 11.71 22.71
C ALA A 511 21.00 11.62 21.25
N ALA A 512 22.29 11.89 21.00
CA ALA A 512 22.88 11.90 19.67
C ALA A 512 24.25 11.22 19.71
N GLU A 513 24.40 10.02 19.14
CA GLU A 513 25.65 9.26 19.27
C GLU A 513 26.15 8.60 17.99
N THR A 514 27.37 8.07 18.05
CA THR A 514 28.08 7.43 16.94
C THR A 514 28.66 6.09 17.39
N GLY A 515 28.53 5.04 16.59
CA GLY A 515 29.30 3.81 16.73
C GLY A 515 28.72 2.74 17.69
N SER A 516 29.60 1.86 18.18
CA SER A 516 29.31 0.56 18.82
C SER A 516 28.79 0.60 20.27
N ASP A 517 28.41 1.78 20.76
CA ASP A 517 27.95 1.99 22.13
C ASP A 517 26.43 1.75 22.31
N ILE A 518 25.79 1.03 21.37
CA ILE A 518 24.35 0.76 21.39
C ILE A 518 24.10 -0.75 21.46
N GLU A 519 23.44 -1.20 22.53
CA GLU A 519 22.82 -2.52 22.62
C GLU A 519 21.31 -2.37 22.45
N ILE A 520 20.77 -2.91 21.35
CA ILE A 520 19.31 -3.08 21.18
C ILE A 520 18.98 -4.51 21.62
N ASP A 521 18.14 -4.65 22.65
CA ASP A 521 17.72 -5.98 23.07
C ASP A 521 16.62 -6.56 22.15
N SER A 522 16.26 -7.83 22.35
CA SER A 522 15.24 -8.52 21.53
C SER A 522 13.83 -7.95 21.64
N THR A 523 13.62 -6.92 22.47
CA THR A 523 12.36 -6.19 22.62
C THR A 523 12.40 -4.81 21.97
N GLY A 524 13.52 -4.44 21.35
CA GLY A 524 13.73 -3.11 20.77
C GLY A 524 14.16 -2.06 21.80
N THR A 525 14.46 -2.45 23.04
CA THR A 525 14.92 -1.50 24.06
C THR A 525 16.36 -1.12 23.77
N ILE A 526 16.59 0.18 23.56
CA ILE A 526 17.91 0.75 23.28
C ILE A 526 18.64 1.05 24.59
N SER A 527 19.80 0.41 24.79
CA SER A 527 20.70 0.63 25.91
C SER A 527 22.01 1.21 25.39
N VAL A 528 22.36 2.40 25.89
CA VAL A 528 23.58 3.11 25.50
C VAL A 528 24.71 2.79 26.50
N ILE A 529 25.84 2.28 26.02
CA ILE A 529 27.02 1.93 26.81
C ILE A 529 27.94 3.15 26.91
N GLY A 530 28.12 3.70 28.12
CA GLY A 530 29.11 4.75 28.38
C GLY A 530 28.57 6.19 28.45
N ALA A 531 27.28 6.41 28.21
CA ALA A 531 26.64 7.70 28.45
C ALA A 531 26.52 7.99 29.95
N ALA A 532 27.02 9.16 30.37
CA ALA A 532 26.88 9.66 31.73
C ALA A 532 25.85 10.79 31.77
N ALA A 533 25.02 10.82 32.82
CA ALA A 533 24.17 11.98 33.08
C ALA A 533 25.04 13.22 33.35
N ILE A 534 24.84 14.29 32.58
CA ILE A 534 25.46 15.57 32.87
C ILE A 534 24.58 16.28 33.90
N GLU A 535 25.12 16.47 35.10
CA GLU A 535 24.46 17.22 36.17
C GLU A 535 24.34 18.69 35.75
N GLY A 536 23.09 19.18 35.62
CA GLY A 536 22.80 20.54 35.17
C GLY A 536 22.82 20.69 33.66
N SER A 537 21.74 20.23 33.01
CA SER A 537 21.56 20.27 31.55
C SER A 537 22.11 21.55 30.87
N PRO A 538 22.88 21.44 29.76
CA PRO A 538 23.19 22.55 28.87
C PRO A 538 21.94 23.06 28.15
N PHE A 539 20.77 22.41 28.28
CA PHE A 539 19.51 22.77 27.63
C PHE A 539 18.45 23.33 28.61
N LYS A 540 18.85 24.12 29.61
CA LYS A 540 17.89 24.84 30.48
C LYS A 540 17.10 25.93 29.73
N THR A 541 17.62 26.34 28.59
CA THR A 541 17.06 27.30 27.62
C THR A 541 17.42 26.81 26.23
N GLU A 542 16.77 27.33 25.19
CA GLU A 542 17.12 27.07 23.79
C GLU A 542 18.63 27.27 23.56
N THR A 543 19.31 26.20 23.10
CA THR A 543 20.76 26.18 22.89
C THR A 543 21.04 25.79 21.45
N SER A 544 21.79 26.64 20.73
CA SER A 544 22.35 26.39 19.40
C SER A 544 23.71 25.70 19.53
N MET A 545 23.94 24.68 18.71
CA MET A 545 25.14 23.86 18.69
C MET A 545 25.62 23.76 17.24
N GLY A 546 26.93 23.94 17.02
CA GLY A 546 27.50 23.99 15.67
C GLY A 546 27.31 22.71 14.84
N LYS A 547 27.86 22.74 13.63
CA LYS A 547 27.55 21.85 12.49
C LYS A 547 27.51 20.32 12.73
N SER A 548 28.20 19.82 13.76
CA SER A 548 28.18 18.40 14.11
C SER A 548 28.22 18.23 15.63
N PHE A 549 27.51 17.22 16.13
CA PHE A 549 27.31 17.03 17.56
C PHE A 549 27.42 15.56 17.98
N GLY A 550 28.11 15.30 19.10
CA GLY A 550 28.32 13.97 19.71
C GLY A 550 27.49 13.76 21.00
N PRO A 551 27.76 12.70 21.79
CA PRO A 551 26.86 12.21 22.84
C PRO A 551 26.57 13.26 23.90
N VAL A 552 25.28 13.61 24.06
CA VAL A 552 24.79 14.38 25.20
C VAL A 552 23.42 13.85 25.62
N PHE A 553 23.30 13.50 26.91
CA PHE A 553 22.14 12.96 27.63
C PHE A 553 21.51 14.04 28.51
N HIS A 554 20.19 14.12 28.75
CA HIS A 554 19.68 14.76 29.99
C HIS A 554 18.44 14.12 30.62
N SER A 555 18.51 13.94 31.94
CA SER A 555 17.35 13.93 32.83
C SER A 555 17.63 14.83 34.04
N TYR A 556 16.64 15.61 34.46
CA TYR A 556 16.52 16.17 35.81
C TYR A 556 15.28 15.53 36.42
N THR A 557 15.47 14.61 37.35
CA THR A 557 14.44 14.36 38.36
C THR A 557 14.57 15.49 39.37
N ALA A 558 13.59 16.39 39.43
CA ALA A 558 13.48 17.23 40.61
C ALA A 558 13.27 16.28 41.78
N ASP A 559 14.28 16.11 42.63
CA ASP A 559 14.02 15.69 43.99
C ASP A 559 13.01 16.70 44.53
N VAL A 560 11.79 16.21 44.75
CA VAL A 560 10.88 16.84 45.70
C VAL A 560 11.70 16.92 46.97
N THR A 561 12.16 18.12 47.32
CA THR A 561 12.88 18.34 48.57
C THR A 561 12.01 17.78 49.66
N ASP A 562 12.49 16.69 50.27
CA ASP A 562 11.96 16.15 51.49
C ASP A 562 12.11 17.27 52.53
N VAL A 563 11.03 18.04 52.71
CA VAL A 563 10.89 18.87 53.89
C VAL A 563 10.67 17.88 55.01
N THR A 564 11.76 17.32 55.54
CA THR A 564 11.73 16.53 56.76
C THR A 564 11.44 17.49 57.91
N PRO A 565 10.27 17.44 58.55
CA PRO A 565 10.07 18.05 59.85
C PRO A 565 10.48 16.98 60.85
N GLY A 566 11.70 17.07 61.37
CA GLY A 566 12.18 16.06 62.29
C GLY A 566 13.30 16.55 63.18
N THR A 567 12.94 17.13 64.32
CA THR A 567 13.44 16.66 65.61
C THR A 567 12.38 16.93 66.68
N ASP A 568 11.78 15.84 67.15
CA ASP A 568 11.50 15.54 68.57
C ASP A 568 10.13 14.86 68.76
N ASP A 569 10.18 13.53 68.83
CA ASP A 569 9.22 12.70 69.59
C ASP A 569 9.50 12.96 71.09
N PRO A 570 8.51 13.00 72.02
CA PRO A 570 7.84 11.76 72.42
C PRO A 570 6.34 11.88 72.77
N ALA A 571 5.65 10.77 72.46
CA ALA A 571 4.62 10.12 73.28
C ALA A 571 3.17 10.62 73.25
N GLY A 572 2.28 9.63 73.05
CA GLY A 572 1.04 9.51 73.82
C GLY A 572 -0.26 9.64 73.03
N LYS A 573 -0.91 8.49 72.85
CA LYS A 573 -2.37 8.24 72.88
C LYS A 573 -3.29 9.44 72.54
N ASP A 574 -4.12 9.27 71.50
CA ASP A 574 -5.56 9.16 71.75
C ASP A 574 -6.29 8.40 70.65
N ASP A 575 -7.30 7.68 71.12
CA ASP A 575 -8.26 6.86 70.42
C ASP A 575 -9.47 7.73 69.99
N THR A 576 -10.34 7.16 69.17
CA THR A 576 -11.77 7.46 69.01
C THR A 576 -12.25 8.35 67.84
N THR A 577 -12.63 7.65 66.77
CA THR A 577 -13.97 7.59 66.14
C THR A 577 -14.74 8.82 65.61
N LYS A 578 -15.40 8.55 64.46
CA LYS A 578 -16.58 9.17 63.81
C LYS A 578 -16.28 10.30 62.80
N GLY A 579 -16.74 10.29 61.55
CA GLY A 579 -17.56 9.33 60.79
C GLY A 579 -18.28 10.04 59.62
N LYS A 580 -18.39 9.36 58.47
CA LYS A 580 -19.38 9.49 57.35
C LYS A 580 -19.50 10.86 56.64
N ALA A 581 -19.78 10.96 55.33
CA ALA A 581 -19.88 10.06 54.18
C ALA A 581 -20.08 10.96 52.93
N GLY A 582 -19.60 10.52 51.75
CA GLY A 582 -19.89 11.12 50.44
C GLY A 582 -19.09 10.47 49.31
N THR A 583 -19.63 9.38 48.74
CA THR A 583 -19.23 8.69 47.47
C THR A 583 -19.75 9.44 46.23
N PRO A 584 -19.53 9.01 44.95
CA PRO A 584 -18.61 8.03 44.32
C PRO A 584 -17.82 8.64 43.10
N GLY A 585 -16.92 8.02 42.34
CA GLY A 585 -16.37 6.65 42.23
C GLY A 585 -15.42 6.53 41.00
N THR A 586 -14.76 5.37 40.90
CA THR A 586 -14.16 4.67 39.71
C THR A 586 -13.01 5.35 38.94
N GLY A 587 -11.88 4.72 38.59
CA GLY A 587 -11.35 3.34 38.73
C GLY A 587 -9.84 3.40 38.39
N ASP A 588 -9.00 2.71 39.17
CA ASP A 588 -8.46 1.36 38.93
C ASP A 588 -7.40 1.31 37.80
N ASP A 589 -6.16 1.61 38.20
CA ASP A 589 -4.96 0.75 38.15
C ASP A 589 -4.63 0.01 36.83
N PHE A 590 -3.72 0.61 36.05
CA PHE A 590 -2.90 -0.10 35.05
C PHE A 590 -1.72 -0.80 35.73
N ASN A 591 -1.77 -2.13 35.79
CA ASN A 591 -0.63 -2.98 36.12
C ASN A 591 -0.17 -3.72 34.86
N ALA A 592 1.09 -3.55 34.51
CA ALA A 592 1.74 -4.08 33.32
C ALA A 592 2.37 -5.45 33.59
N ALA A 593 2.03 -6.45 32.77
CA ALA A 593 2.86 -7.59 32.40
C ALA A 593 2.30 -8.26 31.12
N PRO A 594 3.15 -8.81 30.23
CA PRO A 594 2.86 -8.90 28.79
C PRO A 594 2.22 -10.23 28.36
N MET A 595 1.35 -10.15 27.35
CA MET A 595 0.79 -11.28 26.62
C MET A 595 1.76 -11.74 25.52
N ILE A 596 2.34 -12.92 25.72
CA ILE A 596 2.98 -13.75 24.69
C ILE A 596 1.88 -14.51 23.93
N ALA A 597 2.10 -14.67 22.62
CA ALA A 597 1.47 -15.60 21.67
C ALA A 597 0.41 -15.01 20.71
N LEU A 598 0.85 -14.60 19.51
CA LEU A 598 0.37 -15.18 18.24
C LEU A 598 1.30 -14.83 17.07
N MET A 599 2.43 -15.53 16.93
CA MET A 599 3.13 -15.65 15.66
C MET A 599 3.38 -17.13 15.40
N ALA A 600 2.73 -17.67 14.37
CA ALA A 600 3.11 -18.92 13.75
C ALA A 600 2.65 -18.96 12.29
N LEU A 601 3.65 -19.19 11.41
CA LEU A 601 3.59 -19.92 10.14
C LEU A 601 3.21 -19.16 8.84
N ALA A 602 4.24 -18.63 8.17
CA ALA A 602 4.76 -19.11 6.88
C ALA A 602 6.09 -18.34 6.64
N ALA A 603 7.27 -18.91 6.43
CA ALA A 603 7.62 -19.94 5.45
C ALA A 603 8.74 -20.86 5.96
N ALA A 604 8.73 -22.10 5.47
CA ALA A 604 9.74 -23.11 5.72
C ALA A 604 10.72 -23.20 4.53
N ALA A 605 12.02 -23.17 4.83
CA ALA A 605 13.05 -24.14 4.41
C ALA A 605 14.43 -23.47 4.21
N GLY A 606 15.35 -23.68 5.16
CA GLY A 606 16.76 -23.30 5.05
C GLY A 606 17.34 -22.95 6.43
N GLY A 607 17.98 -23.93 7.09
CA GLY A 607 18.31 -23.86 8.52
C GLY A 607 19.28 -22.74 8.91
N ILE A 608 18.90 -21.96 9.91
CA ILE A 608 19.77 -21.00 10.61
C ILE A 608 20.51 -21.74 11.74
N VAL A 609 21.84 -21.72 11.66
CA VAL A 609 22.75 -22.14 12.73
C VAL A 609 22.88 -20.98 13.72
N VAL A 610 22.45 -21.19 14.96
CA VAL A 610 22.71 -20.26 16.07
C VAL A 610 24.16 -20.42 16.52
N TYR A 611 24.99 -19.38 16.37
CA TYR A 611 26.36 -19.36 16.92
C TYR A 611 26.46 -18.40 18.11
N GLY A 612 26.84 -18.95 19.26
CA GLY A 612 27.08 -18.21 20.49
C GLY A 612 28.38 -17.39 20.45
N THR A 613 28.29 -16.19 21.00
CA THR A 613 29.38 -15.23 21.22
C THR A 613 30.51 -15.81 22.08
N ARG A 614 31.76 -15.79 21.59
CA ARG A 614 32.96 -16.01 22.41
C ARG A 614 33.42 -14.70 23.05
N LYS A 615 33.48 -14.68 24.38
CA LYS A 615 34.22 -13.70 25.20
C LYS A 615 35.68 -13.60 24.75
N LYS A 616 36.15 -12.39 24.43
CA LYS A 616 37.59 -12.07 24.37
C LYS A 616 38.06 -11.59 25.74
N HIS A 617 39.02 -12.30 26.32
CA HIS A 617 39.82 -11.82 27.44
C HIS A 617 40.75 -10.68 26.97
N ARG A 618 40.74 -9.55 27.67
CA ARG A 618 41.83 -8.56 27.64
C ARG A 618 42.97 -9.04 28.55
N ALA A 619 44.20 -8.85 28.10
CA ALA A 619 45.36 -8.62 28.97
C ALA A 619 45.46 -7.13 29.25
#